data_AF-A0A6A5KP60-F1
#
_entry.id   AF-A0A6A5KP60-F1
#
_cell.length_a   1.000
_cell.length_b   1.000
_cell.length_c   1.000
_cell.angle_alpha   90.00
_cell.angle_beta   90.00
_cell.angle_gamma   90.00
#
_symmetry.space_group_name_H-M   'P 1'
#
loop_
_entity.id
_entity.type
_entity.pdbx_description
1 polymer ?
#
loop_
_entity_poly.entity_id
_entity_poly.type
_entity_poly.pdbx_seq_one_letter_code
_entity_poly.pdbx_strand_id
1 'polypeptide(L)'
;MIFFGAASALKKLVAKHYPGDIGRQNTNNCWLVGMGSLVAVAFALGRGTSELTAGFNMGSVPLRTVNALSTAAALLVGGSILCPTEKLWNSQPTAIGHRPTERVRDALIILALTGITGCYSTLSLRRSFTSWYQLCCFLVAVLCVCGKDVYDAIWNRNKHSSDDGGSYDLVSHSSGTRAEDREESGVADRIHRKEYRGYSLRSSLVSVALIMLWTAYISFNFGQRPYPRINTLLDQEYKPAVSLDVVVSMYKERTEDVAALISKLESMPQMSDAHIIIYLKDGKADERRIKEETNAHEVIKLPNVGREAETYLNHIVTRWDRLAERTVFLQADVHNPREFYPFFSRYFDRNRTGFLNLGWAGNVCNTERCGDMFGWEDETSFISQLQSQIYNSTSENVLLSYKGQFVVTAARIRGINKATYEELRQYLTDANSWTHQQEYLQGRPESMSQPYFGYTLERIWNVLFQCSDMNIAWKCPTLLSGWRPGGSIADCQCFDTEPDS
;
A
#
# COMPACT_ATOMS: atom_id res chain seq x y z
N MET A 1 -12.21 -3.48 10.00
CA MET A 1 -13.17 -4.57 9.74
C MET A 1 -13.15 -5.68 10.82
N ILE A 2 -12.00 -6.14 11.31
CA ILE A 2 -11.92 -7.26 12.28
C ILE A 2 -12.65 -6.99 13.62
N PHE A 3 -12.60 -5.76 14.16
CA PHE A 3 -13.29 -5.41 15.41
C PHE A 3 -14.82 -5.29 15.31
N PHE A 4 -15.37 -5.26 14.08
CA PHE A 4 -16.82 -5.14 13.85
C PHE A 4 -17.55 -6.47 14.14
N GLY A 5 -16.90 -7.60 13.88
CA GLY A 5 -17.45 -8.93 14.18
C GLY A 5 -17.65 -9.15 15.68
N ALA A 6 -16.69 -8.73 16.50
CA ALA A 6 -16.74 -8.85 17.95
C ALA A 6 -17.85 -7.97 18.59
N ALA A 7 -17.96 -6.71 18.14
CA ALA A 7 -19.00 -5.80 18.64
C ALA A 7 -20.42 -6.28 18.29
N SER A 8 -20.61 -6.87 17.11
CA SER A 8 -21.89 -7.45 16.69
C SER A 8 -22.24 -8.73 17.48
N ALA A 9 -21.25 -9.58 17.76
CA ALA A 9 -21.43 -10.76 18.61
C ALA A 9 -21.81 -10.39 20.05
N LEU A 10 -21.14 -9.39 20.64
CA LEU A 10 -21.48 -8.83 21.95
C LEU A 10 -22.89 -8.23 21.97
N LYS A 11 -23.28 -7.50 20.92
CA LYS A 11 -24.65 -6.94 20.80
C LYS A 11 -25.72 -8.03 20.74
N LYS A 12 -25.46 -9.15 20.06
CA LYS A 12 -26.36 -10.33 20.06
C LYS A 12 -26.45 -10.98 21.44
N LEU A 13 -25.33 -11.07 22.15
CA LEU A 13 -25.29 -11.63 23.50
C LEU A 13 -26.11 -10.77 24.48
N VAL A 14 -25.95 -9.45 24.40
CA VAL A 14 -26.75 -8.49 25.18
C VAL A 14 -28.23 -8.56 24.78
N ALA A 15 -28.55 -8.62 23.49
CA ALA A 15 -29.94 -8.71 23.03
C ALA A 15 -30.64 -10.00 23.47
N LYS A 16 -29.90 -11.12 23.51
CA LYS A 16 -30.39 -12.42 23.97
C LYS A 16 -30.65 -12.43 25.49
N HIS A 17 -29.81 -11.75 26.27
CA HIS A 17 -29.88 -11.77 27.73
C HIS A 17 -30.63 -10.57 28.35
N TYR A 18 -30.82 -9.48 27.60
CA TYR A 18 -31.45 -8.23 28.06
C TYR A 18 -32.39 -7.63 26.97
N PRO A 19 -33.51 -8.30 26.65
CA PRO A 19 -34.38 -7.92 25.53
C PRO A 19 -35.13 -6.59 25.73
N GLY A 20 -35.28 -6.12 26.98
CA GLY A 20 -36.05 -4.92 27.33
C GLY A 20 -35.38 -3.58 27.00
N ASP A 21 -34.05 -3.54 26.82
CA ASP A 21 -33.28 -2.30 26.64
C ASP A 21 -33.04 -1.89 25.18
N ILE A 22 -33.50 -2.69 24.22
CA ILE A 22 -33.13 -2.55 22.80
C ILE A 22 -33.93 -1.45 22.10
N GLY A 23 -35.17 -1.19 22.53
CA GLY A 23 -36.06 -0.20 21.88
C GLY A 23 -35.54 1.24 21.91
N ARG A 24 -34.74 1.59 22.91
CA ARG A 24 -34.13 2.93 23.05
C ARG A 24 -32.82 3.09 22.27
N GLN A 25 -32.29 2.01 21.68
CA GLN A 25 -30.96 1.99 21.05
C GLN A 25 -30.93 2.43 19.58
N ASN A 26 -32.03 2.45 18.82
CA ASN A 26 -31.96 2.80 17.38
C ASN A 26 -31.66 4.29 17.13
N THR A 27 -32.26 5.19 17.92
CA THR A 27 -31.91 6.61 17.94
C THR A 27 -30.47 6.81 18.41
N ASN A 28 -30.01 6.01 19.37
CA ASN A 28 -28.62 6.05 19.86
C ASN A 28 -27.63 5.50 18.84
N ASN A 29 -27.99 4.51 18.02
CA ASN A 29 -27.11 3.97 16.97
C ASN A 29 -26.91 4.97 15.82
N CYS A 30 -27.98 5.66 15.39
CA CYS A 30 -27.84 6.78 14.44
C CYS A 30 -26.99 7.92 15.02
N TRP A 31 -27.19 8.25 16.31
CA TRP A 31 -26.35 9.22 17.01
C TRP A 31 -24.90 8.78 17.13
N LEU A 32 -24.61 7.51 17.42
CA LEU A 32 -23.27 6.95 17.51
C LEU A 32 -22.57 6.89 16.15
N VAL A 33 -23.30 6.64 15.06
CA VAL A 33 -22.76 6.72 13.69
C VAL A 33 -22.53 8.18 13.27
N GLY A 34 -23.44 9.09 13.63
CA GLY A 34 -23.27 10.52 13.43
C GLY A 34 -22.06 11.06 14.20
N MET A 35 -21.91 10.67 15.47
CA MET A 35 -20.77 11.02 16.31
C MET A 35 -19.49 10.32 15.85
N GLY A 36 -19.54 9.06 15.42
CA GLY A 36 -18.39 8.35 14.84
C GLY A 36 -17.90 8.98 13.54
N SER A 37 -18.83 9.44 12.70
CA SER A 37 -18.54 10.20 11.47
C SER A 37 -17.98 11.58 11.80
N LEU A 38 -18.56 12.27 12.79
CA LEU A 38 -18.07 13.57 13.27
C LEU A 38 -16.70 13.46 13.93
N VAL A 39 -16.42 12.40 14.71
CA VAL A 39 -15.12 12.13 15.30
C VAL A 39 -14.12 11.75 14.22
N ALA A 40 -14.49 10.94 13.22
CA ALA A 40 -13.60 10.65 12.09
C ALA A 40 -13.26 11.90 11.27
N VAL A 41 -14.25 12.79 11.06
CA VAL A 41 -14.07 14.10 10.42
C VAL A 41 -13.25 15.04 11.31
N ALA A 42 -13.48 15.06 12.62
CA ALA A 42 -12.71 15.86 13.57
C ALA A 42 -11.30 15.31 13.82
N PHE A 43 -11.05 14.02 13.63
CA PHE A 43 -9.71 13.41 13.68
C PHE A 43 -8.97 13.63 12.35
N ALA A 44 -9.72 13.70 11.24
CA ALA A 44 -9.23 14.14 9.95
C ALA A 44 -8.89 15.65 9.93
N LEU A 45 -9.67 16.48 10.63
CA LEU A 45 -9.51 17.95 10.63
C LEU A 45 -8.76 18.50 11.86
N GLY A 46 -8.71 17.75 12.95
CA GLY A 46 -8.17 18.14 14.25
C GLY A 46 -6.70 17.80 14.37
N ARG A 47 -5.87 18.82 14.22
CA ARG A 47 -4.42 18.83 14.50
C ARG A 47 -4.15 18.59 15.99
N GLY A 48 -3.11 17.81 16.29
CA GLY A 48 -2.62 17.72 17.66
C GLY A 48 -1.44 16.78 17.96
N THR A 49 -0.68 16.29 16.97
CA THR A 49 0.68 15.78 17.19
C THR A 49 1.47 15.96 15.90
N SER A 50 2.65 16.58 16.00
CA SER A 50 3.52 16.98 14.87
C SER A 50 3.95 15.80 13.97
N GLU A 51 3.86 14.56 14.46
CA GLU A 51 4.26 13.35 13.72
C GLU A 51 3.11 12.69 12.93
N LEU A 52 1.84 13.00 13.22
CA LEU A 52 0.66 12.43 12.55
C LEU A 52 -0.01 13.39 11.54
N THR A 53 0.30 14.70 11.60
CA THR A 53 -0.28 15.74 10.73
C THR A 53 0.32 15.80 9.32
N ALA A 54 1.44 15.11 9.07
CA ALA A 54 2.13 15.03 7.77
C ALA A 54 1.36 14.23 6.68
N GLY A 55 0.30 13.51 7.05
CA GLY A 55 -0.39 12.56 6.17
C GLY A 55 -1.55 13.11 5.32
N PHE A 56 -1.81 14.43 5.32
CA PHE A 56 -2.94 15.01 4.58
C PHE A 56 -2.58 15.40 3.14
N ASN A 57 -2.35 14.40 2.29
CA ASN A 57 -2.37 14.64 0.85
C ASN A 57 -3.82 14.84 0.41
N MET A 58 -4.17 16.05 -0.08
CA MET A 58 -5.51 16.37 -0.60
C MET A 58 -5.97 15.37 -1.68
N GLY A 59 -5.05 14.80 -2.45
CA GLY A 59 -5.34 13.75 -3.43
C GLY A 59 -5.89 12.45 -2.84
N SER A 60 -5.69 12.20 -1.54
CA SER A 60 -6.21 11.02 -0.84
C SER A 60 -7.59 11.23 -0.17
N VAL A 61 -8.09 12.46 -0.14
CA VAL A 61 -9.38 12.80 0.49
C VAL A 61 -10.55 12.08 -0.16
N PRO A 62 -10.68 12.01 -1.51
CA PRO A 62 -11.77 11.24 -2.14
C PRO A 62 -11.75 9.76 -1.74
N LEU A 63 -10.58 9.13 -1.72
CA LEU A 63 -10.43 7.71 -1.35
C LEU A 63 -10.81 7.47 0.11
N ARG A 64 -10.37 8.35 1.02
CA ARG A 64 -10.71 8.26 2.46
C ARG A 64 -12.21 8.47 2.69
N THR A 65 -12.83 9.42 1.99
CA THR A 65 -14.27 9.67 2.05
C THR A 65 -15.06 8.46 1.54
N VAL A 66 -14.66 7.88 0.40
CA VAL A 66 -15.31 6.67 -0.14
C VAL A 66 -15.13 5.48 0.82
N ASN A 67 -13.96 5.29 1.42
CA ASN A 67 -13.72 4.22 2.39
C ASN A 67 -14.54 4.43 3.68
N ALA A 68 -14.63 5.67 4.17
CA ALA A 68 -15.45 6.02 5.33
C ALA A 68 -16.94 5.81 5.04
N LEU A 69 -17.44 6.23 3.88
CA LEU A 69 -18.82 6.00 3.45
C LEU A 69 -19.12 4.51 3.23
N SER A 70 -18.19 3.75 2.65
CA SER A 70 -18.35 2.30 2.46
C SER A 70 -18.34 1.56 3.79
N THR A 71 -17.49 1.99 4.73
CA THR A 71 -17.47 1.47 6.10
C THR A 71 -18.76 1.84 6.82
N ALA A 72 -19.21 3.10 6.76
CA ALA A 72 -20.47 3.55 7.35
C ALA A 72 -21.69 2.83 6.75
N ALA A 73 -21.71 2.60 5.44
CA ALA A 73 -22.73 1.80 4.78
C ALA A 73 -22.72 0.35 5.29
N ALA A 74 -21.54 -0.27 5.43
CA ALA A 74 -21.41 -1.60 6.04
C ALA A 74 -21.86 -1.62 7.52
N LEU A 75 -21.62 -0.54 8.28
CA LEU A 75 -22.11 -0.36 9.65
C LEU A 75 -23.64 -0.22 9.70
N LEU A 76 -24.23 0.52 8.75
CA LEU A 76 -25.67 0.82 8.66
C LEU A 76 -26.50 -0.35 8.15
N VAL A 77 -25.96 -1.13 7.21
CA VAL A 77 -26.58 -2.38 6.72
C VAL A 77 -26.68 -3.43 7.84
N GLY A 78 -25.90 -3.27 8.93
CA GLY A 78 -26.21 -3.88 10.22
C GLY A 78 -26.17 -5.41 10.25
N GLY A 79 -25.49 -6.03 9.28
CA GLY A 79 -25.20 -7.46 9.24
C GLY A 79 -23.70 -7.68 9.23
N SER A 80 -23.17 -8.34 10.25
CA SER A 80 -21.85 -8.94 10.13
C SER A 80 -21.89 -9.96 9.00
N ILE A 81 -20.98 -9.86 8.04
CA ILE A 81 -20.78 -10.85 6.96
C ILE A 81 -20.53 -12.25 7.52
N LEU A 82 -19.92 -12.35 8.72
CA LEU A 82 -19.63 -13.62 9.39
C LEU A 82 -20.78 -14.12 10.28
N CYS A 83 -21.79 -13.29 10.56
CA CYS A 83 -22.85 -13.60 11.52
C CYS A 83 -24.12 -12.81 11.19
N PRO A 84 -24.95 -13.26 10.23
CA PRO A 84 -26.16 -12.54 9.83
C PRO A 84 -27.05 -12.30 11.04
N THR A 85 -27.44 -11.04 11.22
CA THR A 85 -28.39 -10.58 12.23
C THR A 85 -29.79 -10.93 11.77
N GLU A 86 -30.35 -12.03 12.27
CA GLU A 86 -31.79 -12.22 12.26
C GLU A 86 -32.41 -11.13 13.15
N LYS A 87 -33.02 -10.13 12.53
CA LYS A 87 -33.96 -9.25 13.22
C LYS A 87 -35.23 -10.08 13.48
N LEU A 88 -35.29 -10.78 14.61
CA LEU A 88 -36.56 -11.24 15.16
C LEU A 88 -37.35 -10.01 15.63
N TRP A 89 -38.14 -9.43 14.73
CA TRP A 89 -39.15 -8.45 15.10
C TRP A 89 -40.43 -9.21 15.47
N ASN A 90 -40.80 -9.14 16.75
CA ASN A 90 -42.06 -9.64 17.31
C ASN A 90 -43.26 -8.75 16.88
N SER A 91 -43.44 -8.53 15.58
CA SER A 91 -44.60 -7.81 15.06
C SER A 91 -45.11 -8.53 13.82
N GLN A 92 -46.20 -9.27 14.02
CA GLN A 92 -47.18 -9.85 13.11
C GLN A 92 -46.76 -10.40 11.71
N PRO A 93 -47.30 -11.56 11.28
CA PRO A 93 -46.74 -12.36 10.18
C PRO A 93 -47.18 -11.95 8.76
N THR A 94 -47.67 -10.73 8.51
CA THR A 94 -48.42 -10.45 7.26
C THR A 94 -47.64 -9.77 6.13
N ALA A 95 -46.32 -9.59 6.23
CA ALA A 95 -45.50 -9.09 5.12
C ALA A 95 -44.30 -10.01 4.83
N ILE A 96 -44.59 -11.23 4.37
CA ILE A 96 -43.60 -12.30 4.07
C ILE A 96 -42.85 -12.05 2.75
N GLY A 97 -43.26 -11.08 1.92
CA GLY A 97 -42.82 -11.02 0.52
C GLY A 97 -41.59 -10.16 0.16
N HIS A 98 -40.97 -9.37 1.06
CA HIS A 98 -40.00 -8.32 0.64
C HIS A 98 -38.59 -8.41 1.25
N ARG A 99 -38.27 -9.44 2.04
CA ARG A 99 -36.95 -9.55 2.70
C ARG A 99 -35.79 -10.05 1.83
N PRO A 100 -35.97 -10.99 0.87
CA PRO A 100 -34.86 -11.48 0.04
C PRO A 100 -34.30 -10.42 -0.91
N THR A 101 -35.17 -9.52 -1.39
CA THR A 101 -34.81 -8.48 -2.37
C THR A 101 -33.91 -7.40 -1.78
N GLU A 102 -34.04 -7.10 -0.49
CA GLU A 102 -33.18 -6.11 0.19
C GLU A 102 -31.73 -6.59 0.33
N ARG A 103 -31.52 -7.85 0.72
CA ARG A 103 -30.16 -8.41 0.88
C ARG A 103 -29.39 -8.50 -0.43
N VAL A 104 -30.06 -8.90 -1.50
CA VAL A 104 -29.47 -8.92 -2.86
C VAL A 104 -29.09 -7.50 -3.28
N ARG A 105 -29.96 -6.52 -3.04
CA ARG A 105 -29.68 -5.11 -3.33
C ARG A 105 -28.45 -4.60 -2.56
N ASP A 106 -28.36 -4.89 -1.26
CA ASP A 106 -27.24 -4.46 -0.43
C ASP A 106 -25.91 -5.06 -0.90
N ALA A 107 -25.91 -6.33 -1.29
CA ALA A 107 -24.73 -6.98 -1.85
C ALA A 107 -24.31 -6.42 -3.21
N LEU A 108 -25.27 -6.10 -4.08
CA LEU A 108 -24.98 -5.41 -5.34
C LEU A 108 -24.37 -4.02 -5.10
N ILE A 109 -24.85 -3.29 -4.08
CA ILE A 109 -24.26 -2.00 -3.68
C ILE A 109 -22.83 -2.19 -3.18
N ILE A 110 -22.58 -3.19 -2.32
CA ILE A 110 -21.22 -3.49 -1.83
C ILE A 110 -20.30 -3.85 -3.00
N LEU A 111 -20.73 -4.73 -3.91
CA LEU A 111 -19.98 -5.10 -5.10
C LEU A 111 -19.67 -3.87 -5.98
N ALA A 112 -20.63 -2.97 -6.17
CA ALA A 112 -20.42 -1.74 -6.93
C ALA A 112 -19.41 -0.82 -6.25
N LEU A 113 -19.59 -0.52 -4.96
CA LEU A 113 -18.70 0.38 -4.23
C LEU A 113 -17.28 -0.18 -4.12
N THR A 114 -17.13 -1.49 -3.86
CA THR A 114 -15.83 -2.14 -3.83
C THR A 114 -15.18 -2.14 -5.21
N GLY A 115 -15.92 -2.42 -6.28
CA GLY A 115 -15.39 -2.34 -7.65
C GLY A 115 -14.95 -0.92 -8.03
N ILE A 116 -15.74 0.10 -7.70
CA ILE A 116 -15.41 1.52 -7.96
C ILE A 116 -14.18 1.93 -7.16
N THR A 117 -14.15 1.61 -5.86
CA THR A 117 -13.01 1.93 -4.99
C THR A 117 -11.75 1.20 -5.45
N GLY A 118 -11.89 -0.07 -5.86
CA GLY A 118 -10.83 -0.88 -6.43
C GLY A 118 -10.26 -0.26 -7.70
N CYS A 119 -11.12 0.07 -8.68
CA CYS A 119 -10.71 0.77 -9.90
C CYS A 119 -10.00 2.09 -9.59
N TYR A 120 -10.63 2.97 -8.78
CA TYR A 120 -10.05 4.25 -8.42
C TYR A 120 -8.70 4.10 -7.71
N SER A 121 -8.59 3.16 -6.77
CA SER A 121 -7.33 2.91 -6.08
C SER A 121 -6.27 2.36 -7.02
N THR A 122 -6.60 1.45 -7.93
CA THR A 122 -5.65 0.92 -8.93
C THR A 122 -5.21 1.94 -9.97
N LEU A 123 -6.03 2.96 -10.23
CA LEU A 123 -5.75 4.05 -11.16
C LEU A 123 -5.02 5.23 -10.50
N SER A 124 -4.97 5.28 -9.17
CA SER A 124 -4.25 6.31 -8.43
C SER A 124 -2.73 6.08 -8.46
N LEU A 125 -1.92 7.15 -8.41
CA LEU A 125 -0.45 7.08 -8.35
C LEU A 125 0.04 6.16 -7.21
N ARG A 126 -0.58 6.27 -6.04
CA ARG A 126 -0.42 5.33 -4.92
C ARG A 126 -1.45 4.22 -5.02
N ARG A 127 -1.16 3.25 -5.90
CA ARG A 127 -1.98 2.05 -6.05
C ARG A 127 -1.96 1.21 -4.79
N SER A 128 -3.12 0.74 -4.35
CA SER A 128 -3.20 -0.38 -3.42
C SER A 128 -3.33 -1.68 -4.22
N PHE A 129 -2.50 -2.66 -3.90
CA PHE A 129 -2.57 -3.98 -4.54
C PHE A 129 -3.47 -4.90 -3.71
N THR A 130 -4.51 -5.46 -4.35
CA THR A 130 -5.34 -6.49 -3.72
C THR A 130 -4.85 -7.87 -4.15
N SER A 131 -4.54 -8.74 -3.19
CA SER A 131 -4.10 -10.11 -3.50
C SER A 131 -5.25 -10.99 -4.00
N TRP A 132 -4.93 -12.07 -4.72
CA TRP A 132 -5.93 -13.07 -5.14
C TRP A 132 -6.66 -13.67 -3.95
N TYR A 133 -5.97 -13.88 -2.83
CA TYR A 133 -6.56 -14.35 -1.58
C TYR A 133 -7.61 -13.39 -1.02
N GLN A 134 -7.29 -12.08 -0.96
CA GLN A 134 -8.24 -11.06 -0.50
C GLN A 134 -9.47 -11.00 -1.41
N LEU A 135 -9.27 -11.08 -2.73
CA LEU A 135 -10.36 -11.10 -3.70
C LEU A 135 -11.23 -12.35 -3.53
N CYS A 136 -10.63 -13.55 -3.45
CA CYS A 136 -11.36 -14.80 -3.25
C CYS A 136 -12.13 -14.80 -1.92
N CYS A 137 -11.51 -14.37 -0.82
CA CYS A 137 -12.20 -14.26 0.47
C CYS A 137 -13.38 -13.29 0.41
N PHE A 138 -13.23 -12.16 -0.29
CA PHE A 138 -14.32 -11.22 -0.51
C PHE A 138 -15.47 -11.84 -1.33
N LEU A 139 -15.16 -12.53 -2.43
CA LEU A 139 -16.18 -13.18 -3.27
C LEU A 139 -16.89 -14.31 -2.53
N VAL A 140 -16.17 -15.15 -1.78
CA VAL A 140 -16.75 -16.20 -0.93
C VAL A 140 -17.67 -15.58 0.12
N ALA A 141 -17.25 -14.50 0.78
CA ALA A 141 -18.09 -13.77 1.72
C ALA A 141 -19.40 -13.28 1.09
N VAL A 142 -19.35 -12.68 -0.11
CA VAL A 142 -20.55 -12.24 -0.84
C VAL A 142 -21.45 -13.44 -1.20
N LEU A 143 -20.87 -14.55 -1.67
CA LEU A 143 -21.61 -15.78 -1.98
C LEU A 143 -22.28 -16.39 -0.73
N CYS A 144 -21.62 -16.39 0.42
CA CYS A 144 -22.21 -16.88 1.67
C CYS A 144 -23.39 -16.01 2.13
N VAL A 145 -23.33 -14.70 1.92
CA VAL A 145 -24.38 -13.76 2.34
C VAL A 145 -25.60 -13.86 1.42
N CYS A 146 -25.40 -13.98 0.10
CA CYS A 146 -26.49 -13.90 -0.88
C CYS A 146 -26.87 -15.23 -1.50
N GLY A 147 -26.07 -16.28 -1.32
CA GLY A 147 -26.21 -17.54 -2.05
C GLY A 147 -27.58 -18.18 -1.87
N LYS A 148 -28.12 -18.16 -0.64
CA LYS A 148 -29.47 -18.68 -0.36
C LYS A 148 -30.56 -17.84 -1.03
N ASP A 149 -30.53 -16.53 -0.87
CA ASP A 149 -31.56 -15.64 -1.42
C ASP A 149 -31.54 -15.64 -2.95
N VAL A 150 -30.35 -15.72 -3.57
CA VAL A 150 -30.17 -15.87 -5.02
C VAL A 150 -30.65 -17.25 -5.49
N TYR A 151 -30.30 -18.32 -4.78
CA TYR A 151 -30.77 -19.66 -5.08
C TYR A 151 -32.29 -19.75 -5.03
N ASP A 152 -32.91 -19.24 -3.96
CA ASP A 152 -34.36 -19.23 -3.79
C ASP A 152 -35.05 -18.38 -4.88
N ALA A 153 -34.50 -17.22 -5.23
CA ALA A 153 -35.05 -16.34 -6.27
C ALA A 153 -34.97 -16.94 -7.69
N ILE A 154 -33.90 -17.68 -8.01
CA ILE A 154 -33.71 -18.30 -9.34
C ILE A 154 -34.49 -19.61 -9.42
N TRP A 155 -34.40 -20.46 -8.40
CA TRP A 155 -34.92 -21.82 -8.44
C TRP A 155 -36.42 -21.89 -8.15
N ASN A 156 -36.93 -21.15 -7.16
CA ASN A 156 -38.36 -21.20 -6.84
C ASN A 156 -39.23 -20.48 -7.88
N ARG A 157 -38.65 -19.54 -8.64
CA ARG A 157 -39.36 -18.86 -9.75
C ARG A 157 -39.69 -19.81 -10.90
N ASN A 158 -38.90 -20.86 -11.12
CA ASN A 158 -39.19 -21.88 -12.13
C ASN A 158 -40.26 -22.89 -11.68
N LYS A 159 -40.43 -23.11 -10.38
CA LYS A 159 -41.45 -24.05 -9.88
C LYS A 159 -42.88 -23.51 -10.00
N HIS A 160 -43.11 -22.22 -9.79
CA HIS A 160 -44.46 -21.64 -9.92
C HIS A 160 -44.90 -21.39 -11.37
N SER A 161 -44.02 -21.51 -12.36
CA SER A 161 -44.39 -21.44 -13.78
C SER A 161 -44.99 -22.74 -14.32
N SER A 162 -44.89 -23.85 -13.59
CA SER A 162 -45.31 -25.18 -14.07
C SER A 162 -46.67 -25.65 -13.53
N ASP A 163 -47.29 -24.93 -12.60
CA ASP A 163 -48.54 -25.34 -11.93
C ASP A 163 -49.79 -24.62 -12.44
N ASP A 164 -49.69 -23.76 -13.46
CA ASP A 164 -50.85 -23.16 -14.14
C ASP A 164 -51.48 -24.10 -15.20
N GLY A 165 -51.09 -25.38 -15.17
CA GLY A 165 -51.64 -26.46 -15.99
C GLY A 165 -52.84 -27.13 -15.34
N GLY A 166 -53.99 -26.44 -15.31
CA GLY A 166 -55.31 -27.06 -15.32
C GLY A 166 -55.82 -27.72 -14.03
N SER A 167 -56.26 -26.92 -13.06
CA SER A 167 -57.31 -27.36 -12.14
C SER A 167 -58.67 -27.01 -12.74
N TYR A 168 -59.34 -28.01 -13.33
CA TYR A 168 -60.73 -27.89 -13.75
C TYR A 168 -61.62 -27.78 -12.51
N ASP A 169 -62.06 -26.57 -12.18
CA ASP A 169 -63.07 -26.36 -11.14
C ASP A 169 -64.41 -26.92 -11.63
N LEU A 170 -64.92 -27.91 -10.90
CA LEU A 170 -66.25 -28.46 -11.07
C LEU A 170 -67.29 -27.41 -10.68
N VAL A 171 -68.00 -26.90 -11.68
CA VAL A 171 -69.16 -26.00 -11.57
C VAL A 171 -70.23 -26.63 -10.67
N SER A 172 -70.42 -26.08 -9.47
CA SER A 172 -71.66 -26.27 -8.72
C SER A 172 -72.67 -25.20 -9.13
N HIS A 173 -73.63 -25.60 -9.96
CA HIS A 173 -74.81 -24.82 -10.32
C HIS A 173 -75.64 -24.47 -9.06
N SER A 174 -75.83 -23.18 -8.80
CA SER A 174 -77.03 -22.69 -8.09
C SER A 174 -77.62 -21.52 -8.87
N SER A 175 -78.83 -21.73 -9.36
CA SER A 175 -79.68 -20.79 -10.08
C SER A 175 -80.12 -19.63 -9.18
N GLY A 176 -79.86 -18.40 -9.63
CA GLY A 176 -80.33 -17.18 -8.99
C GLY A 176 -80.29 -16.01 -9.97
N THR A 177 -81.42 -15.78 -10.63
CA THR A 177 -81.66 -14.76 -11.66
C THR A 177 -81.62 -13.34 -11.09
N ARG A 178 -80.78 -12.44 -11.61
CA ARG A 178 -81.18 -11.08 -12.05
C ARG A 178 -80.03 -10.23 -12.61
N ALA A 179 -80.30 -9.74 -13.82
CA ALA A 179 -79.99 -8.42 -14.38
C ALA A 179 -78.52 -7.96 -14.48
N GLU A 180 -78.04 -7.99 -15.72
CA GLU A 180 -77.43 -6.85 -16.45
C GLU A 180 -76.68 -5.80 -15.61
N ASP A 181 -75.35 -5.82 -15.67
CA ASP A 181 -74.58 -4.62 -16.03
C ASP A 181 -73.18 -4.96 -16.54
N ARG A 182 -72.99 -4.62 -17.82
CA ARG A 182 -71.81 -4.17 -18.58
C ARG A 182 -70.39 -4.47 -18.08
N GLU A 183 -69.71 -5.26 -18.92
CA GLU A 183 -68.34 -5.09 -19.44
C GLU A 183 -67.48 -3.94 -18.86
N GLU A 184 -66.64 -4.23 -17.86
CA GLU A 184 -65.40 -3.46 -17.63
C GLU A 184 -64.38 -4.24 -16.79
N SER A 185 -63.84 -5.36 -17.31
CA SER A 185 -62.79 -6.13 -16.61
C SER A 185 -61.56 -6.50 -17.45
N GLY A 186 -61.40 -5.90 -18.64
CA GLY A 186 -60.27 -6.18 -19.54
C GLY A 186 -59.08 -5.21 -19.45
N VAL A 187 -59.18 -4.10 -18.70
CA VAL A 187 -58.17 -3.01 -18.74
C VAL A 187 -57.20 -3.05 -17.56
N ALA A 188 -57.61 -3.52 -16.39
CA ALA A 188 -56.73 -3.58 -15.20
C ALA A 188 -55.57 -4.60 -15.37
N ASP A 189 -55.80 -5.70 -16.09
CA ASP A 189 -54.78 -6.74 -16.29
C ASP A 189 -53.72 -6.37 -17.36
N ARG A 190 -54.03 -5.39 -18.22
CA ARG A 190 -53.04 -4.83 -19.18
C ARG A 190 -52.13 -3.77 -18.56
N ILE A 191 -52.51 -3.15 -17.45
CA ILE A 191 -51.69 -2.14 -16.77
C ILE A 191 -50.58 -2.82 -15.95
N HIS A 192 -50.86 -3.93 -15.25
CA HIS A 192 -49.83 -4.67 -14.51
C HIS A 192 -48.80 -5.35 -15.41
N ARG A 193 -49.17 -5.74 -16.64
CA ARG A 193 -48.21 -6.36 -17.58
C ARG A 193 -47.20 -5.37 -18.19
N LYS A 194 -47.49 -4.06 -18.18
CA LYS A 194 -46.57 -3.03 -18.70
C LYS A 194 -45.47 -2.63 -17.72
N GLU A 195 -45.69 -2.70 -16.41
CA GLU A 195 -44.64 -2.39 -15.42
C GLU A 195 -43.55 -3.46 -15.33
N TYR A 196 -43.89 -4.73 -15.54
CA TYR A 196 -42.91 -5.82 -15.52
C TYR A 196 -41.90 -5.76 -16.68
N ARG A 197 -42.25 -5.15 -17.82
CA ARG A 197 -41.36 -5.07 -18.98
C ARG A 197 -40.25 -4.01 -18.81
N GLY A 198 -40.51 -2.95 -18.04
CA GLY A 198 -39.52 -1.90 -17.74
C GLY A 198 -38.46 -2.31 -16.70
N TYR A 199 -38.81 -3.19 -15.77
CA TYR A 199 -37.89 -3.69 -14.74
C TYR A 199 -36.79 -4.60 -15.30
N SER A 200 -37.09 -5.39 -16.33
CA SER A 200 -36.14 -6.33 -16.95
C SER A 200 -34.95 -5.62 -17.61
N LEU A 201 -35.21 -4.53 -18.37
CA LEU A 201 -34.17 -3.80 -19.10
C LEU A 201 -33.20 -3.06 -18.16
N ARG A 202 -33.72 -2.43 -17.09
CA ARG A 202 -32.90 -1.74 -16.08
C ARG A 202 -32.02 -2.71 -15.30
N SER A 203 -32.55 -3.88 -14.94
CA SER A 203 -31.80 -4.92 -14.22
C SER A 203 -30.65 -5.49 -15.06
N SER A 204 -30.84 -5.61 -16.37
CA SER A 204 -29.80 -6.08 -17.30
C SER A 204 -28.64 -5.09 -17.39
N LEU A 205 -28.93 -3.79 -17.53
CA LEU A 205 -27.89 -2.75 -17.62
C LEU A 205 -27.02 -2.66 -16.37
N VAL A 206 -27.61 -2.77 -15.17
CA VAL A 206 -26.86 -2.76 -13.90
C VAL A 206 -25.91 -3.96 -13.81
N SER A 207 -26.37 -5.13 -14.25
CA SER A 207 -25.56 -6.36 -14.25
C SER A 207 -24.37 -6.24 -15.22
N VAL A 208 -24.61 -5.72 -16.42
CA VAL A 208 -23.54 -5.47 -17.41
C VAL A 208 -22.53 -4.44 -16.89
N ALA A 209 -23.00 -3.35 -16.27
CA ALA A 209 -22.12 -2.34 -15.67
C ALA A 209 -21.24 -2.92 -14.55
N LEU A 210 -21.80 -3.78 -13.69
CA LEU A 210 -21.05 -4.47 -12.64
C LEU A 210 -19.99 -5.42 -13.22
N ILE A 211 -20.33 -6.20 -14.24
CA ILE A 211 -19.39 -7.10 -14.92
C ILE A 211 -18.24 -6.30 -15.54
N MET A 212 -18.55 -5.21 -16.26
CA MET A 212 -17.52 -4.33 -16.82
C MET A 212 -16.64 -3.71 -15.74
N LEU A 213 -17.22 -3.24 -14.64
CA LEU A 213 -16.50 -2.65 -13.52
C LEU A 213 -15.53 -3.65 -12.88
N TRP A 214 -16.00 -4.87 -12.58
CA TRP A 214 -15.17 -5.91 -11.97
C TRP A 214 -14.11 -6.45 -12.93
N THR A 215 -14.43 -6.55 -14.23
CA THR A 215 -13.46 -6.91 -15.27
C THR A 215 -12.36 -5.85 -15.36
N ALA A 216 -12.73 -4.56 -15.35
CA ALA A 216 -11.79 -3.45 -15.33
C ALA A 216 -10.94 -3.48 -14.05
N TYR A 217 -11.53 -3.68 -12.88
CA TYR A 217 -10.80 -3.77 -11.61
C TYR A 217 -9.81 -4.94 -11.59
N ILE A 218 -10.23 -6.15 -11.98
CA ILE A 218 -9.35 -7.32 -12.03
C ILE A 218 -8.23 -7.09 -13.05
N SER A 219 -8.56 -6.56 -14.23
CA SER A 219 -7.58 -6.22 -15.27
C SER A 219 -6.58 -5.16 -14.78
N PHE A 220 -7.03 -4.12 -14.09
CA PHE A 220 -6.13 -3.09 -13.56
C PHE A 220 -5.33 -3.56 -12.35
N ASN A 221 -5.92 -4.37 -11.46
CA ASN A 221 -5.28 -4.85 -10.24
C ASN A 221 -4.28 -5.99 -10.48
N PHE A 222 -4.48 -6.82 -11.51
CA PHE A 222 -3.60 -7.96 -11.80
C PHE A 222 -2.92 -7.89 -13.16
N GLY A 223 -3.40 -7.05 -14.06
CA GLY A 223 -2.71 -6.78 -15.32
C GLY A 223 -1.37 -6.11 -15.06
N GLN A 224 -0.36 -6.62 -15.77
CA GLN A 224 0.93 -5.95 -15.85
C GLN A 224 0.73 -4.70 -16.70
N ARG A 225 0.98 -3.53 -16.11
CA ARG A 225 1.10 -2.31 -16.90
C ARG A 225 2.56 -2.20 -17.34
N PRO A 226 2.84 -2.07 -18.64
CA PRO A 226 4.17 -1.78 -19.10
C PRO A 226 4.49 -0.35 -18.69
N TYR A 227 5.16 -0.18 -17.56
CA TYR A 227 5.87 1.06 -17.29
C TYR A 227 7.21 0.95 -17.99
N PRO A 228 7.62 1.98 -18.77
CA PRO A 228 8.92 1.95 -19.41
C PRO A 228 9.97 1.78 -18.32
N ARG A 229 10.65 0.63 -18.33
CA ARG A 229 11.81 0.41 -17.46
C ARG A 229 12.92 1.28 -18.00
N ILE A 230 13.51 2.07 -17.12
CA ILE A 230 14.72 2.81 -17.44
C ILE A 230 15.81 1.77 -17.68
N ASN A 231 16.49 1.86 -18.82
CA ASN A 231 17.61 0.99 -19.13
C ASN A 231 18.70 1.21 -18.08
N THR A 232 19.07 0.14 -17.39
CA THR A 232 20.12 0.18 -16.37
C THR A 232 21.49 0.10 -17.04
N LEU A 233 22.32 1.11 -16.82
CA LEU A 233 23.74 1.12 -17.17
C LEU A 233 24.50 0.30 -16.12
N LEU A 234 25.11 -0.81 -16.52
CA LEU A 234 25.88 -1.68 -15.63
C LEU A 234 27.30 -1.85 -16.17
N ASP A 235 28.31 -1.66 -15.33
CA ASP A 235 29.69 -2.04 -15.66
C ASP A 235 29.85 -3.56 -15.47
N GLN A 236 29.79 -4.29 -16.59
CA GLN A 236 29.96 -5.74 -16.64
C GLN A 236 31.44 -6.17 -16.77
N GLU A 237 32.33 -5.21 -17.07
CA GLU A 237 33.76 -5.44 -17.26
C GLU A 237 34.48 -5.54 -15.92
N TYR A 238 34.03 -4.77 -14.92
CA TYR A 238 34.59 -4.81 -13.58
C TYR A 238 34.48 -6.20 -12.94
N LYS A 239 35.61 -6.69 -12.39
CA LYS A 239 35.69 -7.94 -11.64
C LYS A 239 36.07 -7.67 -10.19
N PRO A 240 35.12 -7.79 -9.24
CA PRO A 240 35.37 -7.50 -7.84
C PRO A 240 36.26 -8.58 -7.21
N ALA A 241 37.19 -8.16 -6.34
CA ALA A 241 38.04 -9.08 -5.58
C ALA A 241 37.38 -9.56 -4.27
N VAL A 242 36.48 -8.75 -3.72
CA VAL A 242 35.71 -9.03 -2.50
C VAL A 242 34.25 -9.19 -2.89
N SER A 243 33.54 -10.18 -2.35
CA SER A 243 32.15 -10.43 -2.72
C SER A 243 31.16 -9.51 -1.99
N LEU A 244 31.43 -9.15 -0.73
CA LEU A 244 30.49 -8.39 0.09
C LEU A 244 31.20 -7.50 1.11
N ASP A 245 30.95 -6.19 1.01
CA ASP A 245 31.32 -5.21 2.04
C ASP A 245 30.07 -4.78 2.83
N VAL A 246 30.23 -4.51 4.13
CA VAL A 246 29.27 -3.74 4.94
C VAL A 246 29.96 -2.46 5.38
N VAL A 247 29.44 -1.33 4.91
CA VAL A 247 29.96 0.01 5.21
C VAL A 247 29.07 0.65 6.26
N VAL A 248 29.65 0.89 7.44
CA VAL A 248 28.95 1.49 8.58
C VAL A 248 29.45 2.91 8.80
N SER A 249 28.55 3.91 8.73
CA SER A 249 28.85 5.28 9.15
C SER A 249 28.61 5.41 10.66
N MET A 250 29.67 5.71 11.41
CA MET A 250 29.67 5.83 12.87
C MET A 250 30.18 7.22 13.28
N TYR A 251 29.49 7.87 14.22
CA TYR A 251 29.96 9.08 14.89
C TYR A 251 30.22 8.81 16.37
N LYS A 252 29.18 8.77 17.19
CA LYS A 252 29.25 8.68 18.67
C LYS A 252 28.35 7.59 19.25
N GLU A 253 27.89 6.68 18.40
CA GLU A 253 27.15 5.50 18.82
C GLU A 253 28.03 4.66 19.76
N ARG A 254 27.39 3.94 20.68
CA ARG A 254 28.12 3.09 21.63
C ARG A 254 28.68 1.89 20.87
N THR A 255 29.94 1.55 21.11
CA THR A 255 30.60 0.42 20.45
C THR A 255 29.89 -0.91 20.71
N GLU A 256 29.29 -1.07 21.89
CA GLU A 256 28.44 -2.22 22.23
C GLU A 256 27.23 -2.37 21.28
N ASP A 257 26.56 -1.27 20.94
CA ASP A 257 25.41 -1.28 20.04
C ASP A 257 25.84 -1.63 18.60
N VAL A 258 26.99 -1.10 18.17
CA VAL A 258 27.59 -1.39 16.86
C VAL A 258 28.06 -2.85 16.77
N ALA A 259 28.67 -3.38 17.83
CA ALA A 259 29.06 -4.78 17.93
C ALA A 259 27.83 -5.71 17.85
N ALA A 260 26.73 -5.34 18.51
CA ALA A 260 25.48 -6.08 18.45
C ALA A 260 24.85 -6.06 17.04
N LEU A 261 24.92 -4.91 16.34
CA LEU A 261 24.53 -4.79 14.93
C LEU A 261 25.34 -5.75 14.06
N ILE A 262 26.67 -5.71 14.16
CA ILE A 262 27.58 -6.55 13.37
C ILE A 262 27.30 -8.03 13.64
N SER A 263 27.26 -8.44 14.90
CA SER A 263 26.98 -9.83 15.30
C SER A 263 25.64 -10.32 14.75
N LYS A 264 24.62 -9.45 14.73
CA LYS A 264 23.31 -9.81 14.18
C LYS A 264 23.33 -9.93 12.66
N LEU A 265 24.10 -9.10 11.95
CA LEU A 265 24.30 -9.25 10.51
C LEU A 265 25.04 -10.56 10.22
N GLU A 266 26.17 -10.82 10.87
CA GLU A 266 26.99 -12.03 10.70
C GLU A 266 26.22 -13.32 11.00
N SER A 267 25.24 -13.27 11.91
CA SER A 267 24.35 -14.42 12.19
C SER A 267 23.47 -14.82 11.01
N MET A 268 23.34 -13.97 9.98
CA MET A 268 22.58 -14.28 8.77
C MET A 268 23.47 -15.03 7.77
N PRO A 269 23.05 -16.21 7.27
CA PRO A 269 23.88 -17.02 6.37
C PRO A 269 24.41 -16.28 5.14
N GLN A 270 23.63 -15.33 4.60
CA GLN A 270 24.03 -14.54 3.44
C GLN A 270 25.09 -13.46 3.74
N MET A 271 25.45 -13.26 5.01
CA MET A 271 26.39 -12.22 5.49
C MET A 271 27.61 -12.80 6.23
N SER A 272 27.74 -14.12 6.37
CA SER A 272 28.68 -14.74 7.32
C SER A 272 30.17 -14.44 7.06
N ASP A 273 30.52 -14.06 5.83
CA ASP A 273 31.86 -13.70 5.37
C ASP A 273 31.93 -12.24 4.87
N ALA A 274 30.95 -11.40 5.26
CA ALA A 274 30.92 -10.00 4.86
C ALA A 274 32.07 -9.22 5.51
N HIS A 275 32.77 -8.42 4.71
CA HIS A 275 33.87 -7.60 5.19
C HIS A 275 33.34 -6.28 5.77
N ILE A 276 33.48 -6.10 7.08
CA ILE A 276 32.92 -4.97 7.83
C ILE A 276 33.89 -3.80 7.89
N ILE A 277 33.51 -2.66 7.33
CA ILE A 277 34.27 -1.40 7.30
C ILE A 277 33.48 -0.33 8.04
N ILE A 278 34.05 0.20 9.13
CA ILE A 278 33.48 1.32 9.88
C ILE A 278 34.20 2.61 9.46
N TYR A 279 33.44 3.62 9.05
CA TYR A 279 33.95 4.99 8.94
C TYR A 279 33.58 5.78 10.19
N LEU A 280 34.60 6.21 10.93
CA LEU A 280 34.47 6.88 12.21
C LEU A 280 34.58 8.41 12.06
N LYS A 281 33.52 9.15 12.38
CA LYS A 281 33.48 10.62 12.28
C LYS A 281 33.79 11.34 13.60
N ASP A 282 33.90 10.64 14.73
CA ASP A 282 34.36 11.28 15.97
C ASP A 282 35.89 11.42 15.96
N GLY A 283 36.35 12.65 15.72
CA GLY A 283 37.76 12.98 15.69
C GLY A 283 38.51 12.72 17.00
N LYS A 284 37.81 12.52 18.13
CA LYS A 284 38.41 12.23 19.44
C LYS A 284 38.49 10.74 19.75
N ALA A 285 37.78 9.90 19.01
CA ALA A 285 37.72 8.47 19.27
C ALA A 285 38.96 7.72 18.73
N ASP A 286 39.34 6.66 19.43
CA ASP A 286 40.45 5.78 19.04
C ASP A 286 39.95 4.67 18.10
N GLU A 287 40.46 4.68 16.86
CA GLU A 287 40.09 3.73 15.81
C GLU A 287 40.46 2.29 16.18
N ARG A 288 41.60 2.09 16.85
CA ARG A 288 42.06 0.76 17.24
C ARG A 288 41.14 0.17 18.29
N ARG A 289 40.78 0.97 19.29
CA ARG A 289 39.84 0.57 20.33
C ARG A 289 38.46 0.23 19.75
N ILE A 290 37.93 1.06 18.85
CA ILE A 290 36.65 0.79 18.19
C ILE A 290 36.73 -0.50 17.37
N LYS A 291 37.83 -0.71 16.65
CA LYS A 291 38.04 -1.95 15.87
C LYS A 291 37.99 -3.19 16.78
N GLU A 292 38.70 -3.15 17.90
CA GLU A 292 38.75 -4.24 18.88
C GLU A 292 37.37 -4.50 19.54
N GLU A 293 36.67 -3.44 19.96
CA GLU A 293 35.37 -3.56 20.65
C GLU A 293 34.23 -3.98 19.71
N THR A 294 34.31 -3.65 18.42
CA THR A 294 33.27 -3.97 17.42
C THR A 294 33.56 -5.22 16.60
N ASN A 295 34.79 -5.76 16.69
CA ASN A 295 35.29 -6.81 15.81
C ASN A 295 35.22 -6.46 14.30
N ALA A 296 35.28 -5.18 13.96
CA ALA A 296 35.29 -4.74 12.57
C ALA A 296 36.61 -5.12 11.87
N HIS A 297 36.55 -5.36 10.56
CA HIS A 297 37.74 -5.69 9.77
C HIS A 297 38.61 -4.45 9.55
N GLU A 298 37.97 -3.29 9.36
CA GLU A 298 38.62 -2.01 9.15
C GLU A 298 37.85 -0.88 9.84
N VAL A 299 38.59 0.06 10.43
CA VAL A 299 38.04 1.31 10.99
C VAL A 299 38.84 2.46 10.41
N ILE A 300 38.17 3.41 9.75
CA ILE A 300 38.77 4.53 9.03
C ILE A 300 38.19 5.83 9.55
N LYS A 301 39.02 6.70 10.12
CA LYS A 301 38.57 8.02 10.55
C LYS A 301 38.31 8.96 9.37
N LEU A 302 37.20 9.71 9.47
CA LEU A 302 36.83 10.78 8.54
C LEU A 302 36.51 12.07 9.30
N PRO A 303 36.63 13.24 8.65
CA PRO A 303 36.05 14.47 9.17
C PRO A 303 34.53 14.33 9.38
N ASN A 304 34.01 14.98 10.42
CA ASN A 304 32.57 15.05 10.69
C ASN A 304 31.88 16.04 9.74
N VAL A 305 31.82 15.68 8.46
CA VAL A 305 31.23 16.45 7.36
C VAL A 305 30.24 15.57 6.60
N GLY A 306 29.09 16.12 6.18
CA GLY A 306 28.16 15.48 5.26
C GLY A 306 27.45 14.21 5.75
N ARG A 307 27.47 13.94 7.06
CA ARG A 307 26.84 12.77 7.72
C ARG A 307 27.16 11.43 7.02
N GLU A 308 26.22 10.48 7.07
CA GLU A 308 26.32 9.18 6.41
C GLU A 308 26.45 9.28 4.87
N ALA A 309 25.82 10.27 4.24
CA ALA A 309 25.87 10.43 2.79
C ALA A 309 27.31 10.67 2.29
N GLU A 310 28.07 11.51 2.98
CA GLU A 310 29.50 11.71 2.65
C GLU A 310 30.32 10.45 2.92
N THR A 311 30.05 9.70 3.99
CA THR A 311 30.71 8.41 4.22
C THR A 311 30.53 7.48 3.02
N TYR A 312 29.32 7.36 2.50
CA TYR A 312 29.01 6.44 1.41
C TYR A 312 29.64 6.89 0.10
N LEU A 313 29.53 8.18 -0.23
CA LEU A 313 30.17 8.75 -1.42
C LEU A 313 31.70 8.68 -1.34
N ASN A 314 32.28 8.92 -0.16
CA ASN A 314 33.71 8.76 0.07
C ASN A 314 34.16 7.31 -0.16
N HIS A 315 33.41 6.33 0.36
CA HIS A 315 33.70 4.92 0.11
C HIS A 315 33.68 4.60 -1.38
N ILE A 316 32.63 5.02 -2.10
CA ILE A 316 32.48 4.81 -3.55
C ILE A 316 33.68 5.41 -4.32
N VAL A 317 33.99 6.69 -4.07
CA VAL A 317 35.03 7.42 -4.82
C VAL A 317 36.44 6.91 -4.52
N THR A 318 36.76 6.69 -3.23
CA THR A 318 38.10 6.28 -2.80
C THR A 318 38.41 4.81 -3.02
N ARG A 319 37.37 3.98 -3.20
CA ARG A 319 37.51 2.55 -3.49
C ARG A 319 37.05 2.17 -4.88
N TRP A 320 36.86 3.13 -5.78
CA TRP A 320 36.32 2.93 -7.13
C TRP A 320 36.83 1.67 -7.85
N ASP A 321 38.14 1.41 -7.80
CA ASP A 321 38.79 0.29 -8.51
C ASP A 321 38.80 -1.02 -7.70
N ARG A 322 38.35 -0.99 -6.45
CA ARG A 322 38.37 -2.11 -5.49
C ARG A 322 37.05 -2.26 -4.72
N LEU A 323 35.94 -1.83 -5.30
CA LEU A 323 34.61 -2.03 -4.74
C LEU A 323 34.31 -3.52 -4.61
N ALA A 324 33.66 -3.93 -3.52
CA ALA A 324 33.12 -5.27 -3.41
C ALA A 324 31.99 -5.50 -4.44
N GLU A 325 31.71 -6.74 -4.80
CA GLU A 325 30.64 -7.09 -5.74
C GLU A 325 29.31 -6.47 -5.31
N ARG A 326 29.02 -6.52 -4.00
CA ARG A 326 27.90 -5.84 -3.34
C ARG A 326 28.39 -5.12 -2.09
N THR A 327 27.81 -3.96 -1.82
CA THR A 327 28.05 -3.19 -0.60
C THR A 327 26.73 -2.92 0.08
N VAL A 328 26.67 -3.21 1.39
CA VAL A 328 25.56 -2.84 2.27
C VAL A 328 25.96 -1.56 3.01
N PHE A 329 25.25 -0.46 2.76
CA PHE A 329 25.48 0.82 3.42
C PHE A 329 24.52 1.00 4.59
N LEU A 330 25.04 1.27 5.78
CA LEU A 330 24.28 1.40 7.02
C LEU A 330 24.81 2.54 7.90
N GLN A 331 23.90 3.11 8.70
CA GLN A 331 24.28 3.89 9.87
C GLN A 331 24.56 2.94 11.05
N ALA A 332 25.43 3.37 11.96
CA ALA A 332 25.77 2.62 13.17
C ALA A 332 24.57 2.41 14.11
N ASP A 333 23.58 3.31 14.09
CA ASP A 333 22.26 3.11 14.69
C ASP A 333 21.23 2.82 13.59
N VAL A 334 20.94 1.54 13.36
CA VAL A 334 20.00 1.12 12.33
C VAL A 334 18.60 1.61 12.67
N HIS A 335 18.02 2.36 11.74
CA HIS A 335 16.65 2.82 11.89
C HIS A 335 15.64 1.67 11.81
N ASN A 336 14.66 1.67 12.72
CA ASN A 336 13.59 0.69 12.78
C ASN A 336 14.12 -0.76 12.83
N PRO A 337 14.95 -1.13 13.82
CA PRO A 337 15.63 -2.43 13.84
C PRO A 337 14.64 -3.60 13.86
N ARG A 338 13.46 -3.43 14.47
CA ARG A 338 12.41 -4.45 14.51
C ARG A 338 11.96 -4.86 13.11
N GLU A 339 11.86 -3.91 12.19
CA GLU A 339 11.43 -4.13 10.81
C GLU A 339 12.60 -4.41 9.88
N PHE A 340 13.75 -3.77 10.10
CA PHE A 340 14.94 -3.88 9.27
C PHE A 340 15.43 -5.32 9.15
N TYR A 341 15.75 -5.99 10.26
CA TYR A 341 16.41 -7.31 10.19
C TYR A 341 15.53 -8.38 9.52
N PRO A 342 14.22 -8.49 9.81
CA PRO A 342 13.34 -9.40 9.09
C PRO A 342 13.21 -9.06 7.60
N PHE A 343 13.21 -7.77 7.25
CA PHE A 343 13.14 -7.34 5.86
C PHE A 343 14.43 -7.69 5.11
N PHE A 344 15.58 -7.30 5.66
CA PHE A 344 16.89 -7.60 5.10
C PHE A 344 17.10 -9.11 4.92
N SER A 345 16.87 -9.90 5.98
CA SER A 345 17.04 -11.36 5.96
C SER A 345 16.16 -12.04 4.89
N ARG A 346 14.99 -11.47 4.60
CA ARG A 346 14.02 -12.03 3.66
C ARG A 346 14.23 -11.60 2.21
N TYR A 347 14.59 -10.35 1.99
CA TYR A 347 14.62 -9.75 0.66
C TYR A 347 16.02 -9.68 0.06
N PHE A 348 17.07 -9.59 0.88
CA PHE A 348 18.43 -9.56 0.34
C PHE A 348 18.83 -10.95 -0.19
N ASP A 349 18.99 -11.02 -1.51
CA ASP A 349 19.54 -12.17 -2.22
C ASP A 349 20.96 -11.85 -2.66
N ARG A 350 21.94 -12.52 -2.05
CA ARG A 350 23.36 -12.25 -2.27
C ARG A 350 23.78 -12.36 -3.73
N ASN A 351 23.14 -13.20 -4.53
CA ASN A 351 23.61 -13.49 -5.88
C ASN A 351 22.94 -12.61 -6.95
N ARG A 352 21.74 -12.09 -6.65
CA ARG A 352 20.92 -11.38 -7.65
C ARG A 352 20.66 -9.92 -7.33
N THR A 353 20.69 -9.53 -6.05
CA THR A 353 20.36 -8.16 -5.62
C THR A 353 21.30 -7.18 -6.32
N GLY A 354 20.73 -6.32 -7.17
CA GLY A 354 21.44 -5.20 -7.79
C GLY A 354 21.36 -3.97 -6.90
N PHE A 355 20.14 -3.59 -6.55
CA PHE A 355 19.86 -2.53 -5.59
C PHE A 355 18.65 -2.88 -4.72
N LEU A 356 18.79 -2.73 -3.40
CA LEU A 356 17.72 -2.93 -2.42
C LEU A 356 17.69 -1.77 -1.44
N ASN A 357 16.62 -0.98 -1.47
CA ASN A 357 16.36 0.05 -0.45
C ASN A 357 15.91 -0.64 0.84
N LEU A 358 16.61 -0.41 1.94
CA LEU A 358 16.31 -0.98 3.26
C LEU A 358 15.50 -0.03 4.14
N GLY A 359 15.22 1.18 3.67
CA GLY A 359 14.31 2.13 4.29
C GLY A 359 12.85 1.88 3.91
N TRP A 360 12.05 2.95 3.90
CA TRP A 360 10.66 2.87 3.46
C TRP A 360 10.57 2.77 1.93
N ALA A 361 10.17 1.60 1.45
CA ALA A 361 9.91 1.36 0.04
C ALA A 361 8.61 2.03 -0.45
N GLY A 362 8.55 2.32 -1.75
CA GLY A 362 7.34 2.69 -2.47
C GLY A 362 6.86 4.13 -2.36
N ASN A 363 7.75 5.03 -1.94
CA ASN A 363 7.48 6.46 -1.98
C ASN A 363 7.68 7.01 -3.39
N VAL A 364 6.59 7.08 -4.17
CA VAL A 364 6.60 7.64 -5.52
C VAL A 364 6.60 9.17 -5.46
N CYS A 365 7.43 9.77 -6.31
CA CYS A 365 7.53 11.21 -6.49
C CYS A 365 7.40 11.58 -7.96
N ASN A 366 6.63 12.62 -8.28
CA ASN A 366 6.62 13.20 -9.61
C ASN A 366 7.80 14.17 -9.75
N THR A 367 8.59 14.08 -10.81
CA THR A 367 9.85 14.83 -10.96
C THR A 367 9.68 16.33 -11.16
N GLU A 368 8.51 16.80 -11.60
CA GLU A 368 8.22 18.25 -11.73
C GLU A 368 7.87 18.91 -10.41
N ARG A 369 7.32 18.15 -9.46
CA ARG A 369 6.89 18.62 -8.14
C ARG A 369 7.20 17.57 -7.09
N CYS A 370 8.49 17.28 -6.95
CA CYS A 370 8.90 16.21 -6.07
C CYS A 370 8.98 16.70 -4.62
N GLY A 371 8.28 16.01 -3.73
CA GLY A 371 8.37 16.24 -2.30
C GLY A 371 7.88 15.04 -1.50
N ASP A 372 8.13 15.07 -0.20
CA ASP A 372 7.73 14.02 0.72
C ASP A 372 6.79 14.51 1.85
N MET A 373 6.27 13.56 2.61
CA MET A 373 5.38 13.85 3.73
C MET A 373 6.10 14.52 4.91
N PHE A 374 7.43 14.56 4.93
CA PHE A 374 8.23 15.18 5.99
C PHE A 374 8.59 16.63 5.67
N GLY A 375 8.03 17.18 4.58
CA GLY A 375 8.22 18.57 4.18
C GLY A 375 9.52 18.83 3.43
N TRP A 376 10.16 17.79 2.89
CA TRP A 376 11.25 17.95 1.93
C TRP A 376 10.66 18.13 0.52
N GLU A 377 11.20 19.07 -0.26
CA GLU A 377 10.80 19.34 -1.65
C GLU A 377 12.04 19.57 -2.53
N ASP A 378 11.99 19.09 -3.78
CA ASP A 378 13.02 19.33 -4.81
C ASP A 378 12.75 20.65 -5.53
N GLU A 379 13.11 21.75 -4.88
CA GLU A 379 12.87 23.11 -5.39
C GLU A 379 13.77 23.49 -6.57
N THR A 380 14.90 22.80 -6.75
CA THR A 380 15.88 23.08 -7.80
C THR A 380 15.75 22.18 -9.03
N SER A 381 14.73 21.29 -9.05
CA SER A 381 14.59 20.25 -10.08
C SER A 381 15.84 19.37 -10.19
N PHE A 382 16.53 19.17 -9.07
CA PHE A 382 17.79 18.43 -9.00
C PHE A 382 17.63 16.98 -9.46
N ILE A 383 16.50 16.33 -9.12
CA ILE A 383 16.24 14.95 -9.53
C ILE A 383 16.20 14.85 -11.06
N SER A 384 15.48 15.77 -11.72
CA SER A 384 15.36 15.78 -13.18
C SER A 384 16.72 15.99 -13.87
N GLN A 385 17.55 16.89 -13.32
CA GLN A 385 18.91 17.13 -13.80
C GLN A 385 19.79 15.88 -13.64
N LEU A 386 19.77 15.27 -12.46
CA LEU A 386 20.52 14.04 -12.17
C LEU A 386 20.09 12.89 -13.08
N GLN A 387 18.78 12.73 -13.33
CA GLN A 387 18.29 11.73 -14.27
C GLN A 387 18.78 11.99 -15.69
N SER A 388 18.73 13.23 -16.15
CA SER A 388 19.23 13.60 -17.47
C SER A 388 20.72 13.28 -17.62
N GLN A 389 21.51 13.52 -16.57
CA GLN A 389 22.94 13.21 -16.53
C GLN A 389 23.23 11.70 -16.53
N ILE A 390 22.43 10.89 -15.83
CA ILE A 390 22.66 9.43 -15.71
C ILE A 390 22.08 8.67 -16.91
N TYR A 391 20.86 9.01 -17.33
CA TYR A 391 20.07 8.19 -18.27
C TYR A 391 19.94 8.79 -19.67
N ASN A 392 20.44 10.00 -19.89
CA ASN A 392 20.11 10.82 -21.08
C ASN A 392 18.58 10.93 -21.31
N SER A 393 17.79 10.80 -20.24
CA SER A 393 16.33 10.86 -20.28
C SER A 393 15.78 11.21 -18.89
N THR A 394 14.56 11.74 -18.87
CA THR A 394 13.83 12.01 -17.63
C THR A 394 12.62 11.09 -17.55
N SER A 395 12.31 10.62 -16.34
CA SER A 395 11.07 9.91 -16.07
C SER A 395 10.12 10.81 -15.33
N GLU A 396 8.82 10.72 -15.61
CA GLU A 396 7.81 11.48 -14.88
C GLU A 396 7.77 11.13 -13.38
N ASN A 397 8.01 9.86 -13.04
CA ASN A 397 7.91 9.37 -11.67
C ASN A 397 9.16 8.61 -11.25
N VAL A 398 9.64 8.89 -10.04
CA VAL A 398 10.78 8.23 -9.39
C VAL A 398 10.39 7.62 -8.05
N LEU A 399 11.24 6.73 -7.54
CA LEU A 399 11.11 6.24 -6.18
C LEU A 399 12.07 6.99 -5.25
N LEU A 400 11.57 7.45 -4.12
CA LEU A 400 12.39 8.04 -3.07
C LEU A 400 12.90 6.96 -2.12
N SER A 401 14.14 7.11 -1.68
CA SER A 401 14.74 6.34 -0.58
C SER A 401 14.64 7.10 0.74
N TYR A 402 14.81 6.40 1.86
CA TYR A 402 14.78 6.97 3.21
C TYR A 402 15.78 6.23 4.10
N LYS A 403 16.16 6.85 5.21
CA LYS A 403 16.98 6.26 6.29
C LYS A 403 18.43 5.94 5.92
N GLY A 404 18.88 6.29 4.71
CA GLY A 404 20.26 6.10 4.30
C GLY A 404 20.78 4.65 4.44
N GLN A 405 19.91 3.65 4.25
CA GLN A 405 20.27 2.24 4.38
C GLN A 405 19.85 1.47 3.12
N PHE A 406 20.81 0.87 2.44
CA PHE A 406 20.58 0.18 1.16
C PHE A 406 21.69 -0.81 0.82
N VAL A 407 21.41 -1.70 -0.13
CA VAL A 407 22.39 -2.56 -0.79
C VAL A 407 22.55 -2.12 -2.23
N VAL A 408 23.77 -2.13 -2.75
CA VAL A 408 24.04 -1.85 -4.17
C VAL A 408 25.22 -2.66 -4.68
N THR A 409 25.23 -3.04 -5.95
CA THR A 409 26.35 -3.69 -6.62
C THR A 409 27.41 -2.70 -7.11
N ALA A 410 28.66 -3.16 -7.21
CA ALA A 410 29.70 -2.42 -7.92
C ALA A 410 29.32 -2.15 -9.39
N ALA A 411 28.63 -3.09 -10.05
CA ALA A 411 28.18 -2.92 -11.43
C ALA A 411 27.25 -1.71 -11.61
N ARG A 412 26.32 -1.47 -10.66
CA ARG A 412 25.45 -0.28 -10.66
C ARG A 412 26.18 0.99 -10.30
N ILE A 413 27.06 0.95 -9.29
CA ILE A 413 27.90 2.10 -8.92
C ILE A 413 28.73 2.54 -10.13
N ARG A 414 29.42 1.59 -10.76
CA ARG A 414 30.37 1.85 -11.86
C ARG A 414 29.70 2.05 -13.21
N GLY A 415 28.42 1.69 -13.35
CA GLY A 415 27.60 2.04 -14.49
C GLY A 415 27.34 3.54 -14.63
N ILE A 416 27.66 4.33 -13.59
CA ILE A 416 27.60 5.78 -13.58
C ILE A 416 29.02 6.34 -13.54
N ASN A 417 29.23 7.50 -14.16
CA ASN A 417 30.55 8.11 -14.16
C ASN A 417 31.00 8.46 -12.72
N LYS A 418 32.23 8.10 -12.37
CA LYS A 418 32.87 8.45 -11.09
C LYS A 418 32.73 9.95 -10.76
N ALA A 419 32.86 10.81 -11.76
CA ALA A 419 32.75 12.26 -11.61
C ALA A 419 31.41 12.71 -11.01
N THR A 420 30.31 12.00 -11.30
CA THR A 420 29.00 12.29 -10.68
C THR A 420 29.06 12.07 -9.16
N TYR A 421 29.69 11.01 -8.68
CA TYR A 421 29.85 10.78 -7.25
C TYR A 421 30.81 11.79 -6.59
N GLU A 422 31.86 12.20 -7.30
CA GLU A 422 32.79 13.24 -6.84
C GLU A 422 32.10 14.60 -6.71
N GLU A 423 31.26 14.96 -7.67
CA GLU A 423 30.44 16.17 -7.66
C GLU A 423 29.42 16.16 -6.51
N LEU A 424 28.64 15.07 -6.36
CA LEU A 424 27.71 14.92 -5.25
C LEU A 424 28.41 15.02 -3.88
N ARG A 425 29.64 14.50 -3.79
CA ARG A 425 30.45 14.62 -2.58
C ARG A 425 30.91 16.05 -2.37
N GLN A 426 31.34 16.74 -3.42
CA GLN A 426 31.72 18.16 -3.34
C GLN A 426 30.57 19.02 -2.83
N TYR A 427 29.33 18.75 -3.28
CA TYR A 427 28.13 19.43 -2.78
C TYR A 427 27.87 19.25 -1.28
N LEU A 428 28.49 18.27 -0.62
CA LEU A 428 28.42 18.10 0.84
C LEU A 428 29.62 18.69 1.58
N THR A 429 30.79 18.70 0.94
CA THR A 429 32.06 18.96 1.61
C THR A 429 32.63 20.35 1.36
N ASP A 430 32.26 20.98 0.25
CA ASP A 430 32.71 22.32 -0.09
C ASP A 430 31.73 23.37 0.44
N ALA A 431 32.14 24.09 1.48
CA ALA A 431 31.32 25.15 2.09
C ALA A 431 30.93 26.27 1.11
N ASN A 432 31.62 26.40 -0.03
CA ASN A 432 31.29 27.36 -1.08
C ASN A 432 30.35 26.80 -2.16
N SER A 433 29.97 25.52 -2.08
CA SER A 433 29.00 24.93 -3.00
C SER A 433 27.63 25.62 -2.89
N TRP A 434 26.89 25.64 -4.00
CA TRP A 434 25.54 26.21 -4.10
C TRP A 434 24.56 25.61 -3.08
N THR A 435 24.78 24.35 -2.68
CA THR A 435 24.02 23.59 -1.68
C THR A 435 24.17 24.09 -0.24
N HIS A 436 25.14 24.95 0.05
CA HIS A 436 25.28 25.61 1.35
C HIS A 436 24.92 27.09 1.30
N GLN A 437 24.48 27.59 0.15
CA GLN A 437 24.11 28.99 -0.02
C GLN A 437 22.64 29.23 0.30
N GLN A 438 22.32 30.47 0.68
CA GLN A 438 21.00 30.82 1.21
C GLN A 438 19.87 30.64 0.18
N GLU A 439 20.18 30.72 -1.11
CA GLU A 439 19.26 30.47 -2.21
C GLU A 439 18.69 29.05 -2.17
N TYR A 440 19.53 28.06 -1.83
CA TYR A 440 19.12 26.67 -1.67
C TYR A 440 18.53 26.40 -0.28
N LEU A 441 19.12 26.99 0.77
CA LEU A 441 18.71 26.73 2.15
C LEU A 441 17.36 27.37 2.51
N GLN A 442 17.03 28.53 1.94
CA GLN A 442 15.78 29.25 2.21
C GLN A 442 15.50 29.46 3.71
N GLY A 443 16.56 29.75 4.48
CA GLY A 443 16.46 29.96 5.93
C GLY A 443 16.43 28.69 6.77
N ARG A 444 16.59 27.51 6.17
CA ARG A 444 16.75 26.24 6.88
C ARG A 444 18.13 26.19 7.58
N PRO A 445 18.23 25.55 8.76
CA PRO A 445 19.50 25.44 9.48
C PRO A 445 20.51 24.60 8.70
N GLU A 446 21.77 25.03 8.72
CA GLU A 446 22.86 24.44 7.95
C GLU A 446 24.11 24.23 8.83
N SER A 447 24.82 23.14 8.59
CA SER A 447 26.15 22.91 9.15
C SER A 447 26.91 21.91 8.29
N MET A 448 28.25 22.03 8.20
CA MET A 448 29.04 21.06 7.44
C MET A 448 28.86 19.62 7.94
N SER A 449 28.61 19.41 9.24
CA SER A 449 28.34 18.08 9.80
C SER A 449 26.95 17.52 9.48
N GLN A 450 25.98 18.38 9.20
CA GLN A 450 24.59 18.05 8.89
C GLN A 450 24.09 19.00 7.81
N PRO A 451 24.57 18.87 6.57
CA PRO A 451 24.16 19.76 5.50
C PRO A 451 22.75 19.41 5.04
N TYR A 452 21.98 20.42 4.66
CA TYR A 452 20.60 20.19 4.21
C TYR A 452 20.54 19.29 2.98
N PHE A 453 21.52 19.41 2.07
CA PHE A 453 21.64 18.54 0.89
C PHE A 453 21.82 17.06 1.23
N GLY A 454 22.29 16.73 2.45
CA GLY A 454 22.30 15.34 2.94
C GLY A 454 20.91 14.71 2.98
N TYR A 455 19.87 15.50 3.28
CA TYR A 455 18.48 15.03 3.19
C TYR A 455 18.08 14.74 1.76
N THR A 456 18.47 15.58 0.79
CA THR A 456 18.23 15.32 -0.64
C THR A 456 18.92 14.02 -1.08
N LEU A 457 20.18 13.80 -0.71
CA LEU A 457 20.89 12.57 -1.04
C LEU A 457 20.20 11.32 -0.46
N GLU A 458 19.68 11.40 0.76
CA GLU A 458 18.89 10.32 1.34
C GLU A 458 17.68 9.93 0.48
N ARG A 459 17.05 10.88 -0.23
CA ARG A 459 15.86 10.64 -1.07
C ARG A 459 16.19 10.03 -2.42
N ILE A 460 17.41 10.16 -2.91
CA ILE A 460 17.71 9.87 -4.32
C ILE A 460 18.53 8.60 -4.55
N TRP A 461 18.82 7.77 -3.54
CA TRP A 461 19.60 6.54 -3.76
C TRP A 461 18.96 5.59 -4.78
N ASN A 462 17.63 5.47 -4.80
CA ASN A 462 16.91 4.73 -5.85
C ASN A 462 17.11 5.34 -7.25
N VAL A 463 17.20 6.67 -7.35
CA VAL A 463 17.44 7.39 -8.61
C VAL A 463 18.89 7.24 -9.02
N LEU A 464 19.83 7.37 -8.08
CA LEU A 464 21.25 7.24 -8.34
C LEU A 464 21.59 5.82 -8.75
N PHE A 465 21.02 4.79 -8.15
CA PHE A 465 21.35 3.40 -8.47
C PHE A 465 20.33 2.71 -9.38
N GLN A 466 19.61 3.51 -10.17
CA GLN A 466 18.84 3.02 -11.31
C GLN A 466 17.77 1.99 -10.93
N CYS A 467 17.10 2.25 -9.80
CA CYS A 467 16.05 1.42 -9.24
C CYS A 467 14.78 2.21 -8.92
N SER A 468 14.19 2.82 -9.95
CA SER A 468 12.91 3.52 -9.86
C SER A 468 11.76 2.80 -10.60
N ASP A 469 11.76 1.46 -10.61
CA ASP A 469 10.66 0.67 -11.21
C ASP A 469 9.38 0.83 -10.37
N MET A 470 8.34 1.40 -10.96
CA MET A 470 7.06 1.64 -10.29
C MET A 470 6.38 0.35 -9.79
N ASN A 471 6.73 -0.83 -10.31
CA ASN A 471 6.29 -2.09 -9.74
C ASN A 471 6.72 -2.25 -8.29
N ILE A 472 7.89 -1.74 -7.91
CA ILE A 472 8.37 -1.79 -6.52
C ILE A 472 7.44 -0.98 -5.63
N ALA A 473 6.98 0.20 -6.08
CA ALA A 473 6.07 1.01 -5.29
C ALA A 473 4.73 0.35 -5.00
N TRP A 474 4.24 -0.50 -5.88
CA TRP A 474 2.94 -1.13 -5.72
C TRP A 474 3.01 -2.51 -5.13
N LYS A 475 4.09 -3.25 -5.41
CA LYS A 475 4.19 -4.66 -5.04
C LYS A 475 4.94 -4.86 -3.75
N CYS A 476 5.92 -4.01 -3.42
CA CYS A 476 6.66 -4.15 -2.17
C CYS A 476 5.72 -3.92 -0.98
N PRO A 477 5.56 -4.90 -0.07
CA PRO A 477 4.80 -4.67 1.15
C PRO A 477 5.46 -3.61 2.02
N THR A 478 4.67 -2.96 2.88
CA THR A 478 5.24 -2.09 3.91
C THR A 478 6.14 -2.90 4.83
N LEU A 479 7.16 -2.24 5.40
CA LEU A 479 8.06 -2.84 6.39
C LEU A 479 7.31 -3.54 7.54
N LEU A 480 6.18 -2.96 7.97
CA LEU A 480 5.30 -3.54 9.00
C LEU A 480 4.57 -4.81 8.55
N SER A 481 4.19 -4.89 7.28
CA SER A 481 3.47 -6.05 6.73
C SER A 481 4.42 -7.22 6.47
N GLY A 482 5.70 -6.93 6.22
CA GLY A 482 6.75 -7.93 6.07
C GLY A 482 6.67 -8.69 4.74
N TRP A 483 5.82 -9.72 4.64
CA TRP A 483 5.70 -10.56 3.45
C TRP A 483 4.29 -10.55 2.88
N ARG A 484 4.21 -10.48 1.56
CA ARG A 484 2.94 -10.59 0.84
C ARG A 484 2.73 -12.03 0.37
N PRO A 485 1.62 -12.70 0.72
CA PRO A 485 1.25 -13.97 0.10
C PRO A 485 1.17 -13.84 -1.43
N GLY A 486 1.89 -14.69 -2.16
CA GLY A 486 2.02 -14.61 -3.62
C GLY A 486 2.91 -13.46 -4.13
N GLY A 487 3.66 -12.81 -3.24
CA GLY A 487 4.74 -11.90 -3.61
C GLY A 487 6.06 -12.64 -3.89
N SER A 488 6.98 -11.93 -4.54
CA SER A 488 8.35 -12.37 -4.77
C SER A 488 9.30 -11.38 -4.11
N ILE A 489 10.53 -11.81 -3.81
CA ILE A 489 11.58 -10.90 -3.38
C ILE A 489 11.88 -9.83 -4.44
N ALA A 490 11.58 -10.10 -5.71
CA ALA A 490 11.67 -9.17 -6.83
C ALA A 490 10.75 -7.94 -6.68
N ASP A 491 9.73 -8.03 -5.82
CA ASP A 491 8.75 -6.96 -5.64
C ASP A 491 9.31 -5.75 -4.90
N CYS A 492 10.48 -5.85 -4.27
CA CYS A 492 11.06 -4.82 -3.40
C CYS A 492 12.43 -4.29 -3.85
N GLN A 493 12.97 -4.77 -4.97
CA GLN A 493 14.35 -4.51 -5.35
C GLN A 493 14.55 -4.60 -6.86
N CYS A 494 15.69 -4.12 -7.32
CA CYS A 494 16.13 -4.30 -8.69
C CYS A 494 17.25 -5.34 -8.73
N PHE A 495 17.09 -6.35 -9.57
CA PHE A 495 18.14 -7.33 -9.83
C PHE A 495 19.04 -6.87 -10.98
N ASP A 496 20.30 -7.34 -10.98
CA ASP A 496 21.24 -7.11 -12.09
C ASP A 496 21.30 -8.27 -13.07
N THR A 497 20.96 -9.46 -12.59
CA THR A 497 20.86 -10.68 -13.38
C THR A 497 19.40 -11.10 -13.42
N GLU A 498 18.87 -11.43 -14.61
CA GLU A 498 17.56 -12.06 -14.69
C GLU A 498 17.57 -13.39 -13.92
N PRO A 499 16.43 -13.80 -13.33
CA PRO A 499 16.31 -15.17 -12.83
C PRO A 499 16.52 -16.11 -14.01
N ASP A 500 17.47 -17.04 -13.89
CA ASP A 500 17.61 -18.17 -14.83
C ASP A 500 16.21 -18.76 -15.06
N SER A 501 15.77 -18.71 -16.32
CA SER A 501 14.42 -19.11 -16.73
C SER A 501 14.34 -20.59 -17.07
#